data_AF-A0A1V5GZW5-F1
#
_entry.id   AF-A0A1V5GZW5-F1
#
_cell.length_a   1.000
_cell.length_b   1.000
_cell.length_c   1.000
_cell.angle_alpha   90.00
_cell.angle_beta   90.00
_cell.angle_gamma   90.00
#
_symmetry.space_group_name_H-M   'P 1'
#
loop_
_entity.id
_entity.type
_entity.pdbx_description
1 polymer ?
#
loop_
_entity_poly.entity_id
_entity_poly.type
_entity_poly.pdbx_seq_one_letter_code
_entity_poly.pdbx_strand_id
1 'polypeptide(L)'
;MLGNNQEILGVNTADVFAAMVRELPWESLRDFIQANPQVLKRCTIGGHRLQKEFRARFEKIVLQEADKADLRDTFHSSVFAQWYPVHQALHKALEDYFHSDEYKAYCKEHGLDEDTYVLPADKFDQFFAVKDVARWRILLCFSPLQFTREQADRILHDAQGNELLIQQLHEARSQADGIRGDRERLENENRQLRERLEQVAAESQESRDERKTLRAEVAALTQKFAASQTDNRRIRETAEQKERELAAARQEAERFAAQETARLTRDMGRVSAELDDWRAKYEKQRVEARTFERLSADTQRSLDAEKTAHAASLREVAKAHQFANALLARIDWPEVGRQLRMTPQIKRKFNSLVKKLNYEDGRTLRLEGTLQEFWTKLQDEERSLIELVSQSDILEVQSGDVEAFWRNLTDVFDDVYIGLEARTILMRMLQEIFYQTLDMKDLESIALPVARGDDED
;
A
#
# COMPACT_ATOMS: atom_id res chain seq x y z
N MET A 1 19.48 -48.73 122.43
CA MET A 1 18.82 -48.55 121.12
C MET A 1 17.36 -48.25 121.38
N LEU A 2 16.78 -47.27 120.69
CA LEU A 2 15.34 -47.03 120.74
C LEU A 2 14.68 -48.06 119.79
N GLY A 3 13.82 -48.92 120.32
CA GLY A 3 12.92 -49.76 119.51
C GLY A 3 11.58 -49.07 119.32
N ASN A 4 10.81 -49.48 118.31
CA ASN A 4 9.51 -48.91 117.89
C ASN A 4 8.48 -48.70 119.01
N ASN A 5 8.68 -49.30 120.18
CA ASN A 5 7.74 -49.27 121.30
C ASN A 5 8.21 -48.37 122.48
N GLN A 6 9.28 -47.59 122.32
CA GLN A 6 9.72 -46.61 123.32
C GLN A 6 9.16 -45.21 122.96
N GLU A 7 8.61 -44.49 123.95
CA GLU A 7 8.12 -43.12 123.74
C GLU A 7 9.24 -42.21 123.21
N ILE A 8 9.17 -41.87 121.92
CA ILE A 8 10.05 -40.88 121.31
C ILE A 8 9.54 -39.51 121.76
N LEU A 9 10.19 -38.94 122.77
CA LEU A 9 9.84 -37.65 123.35
C LEU A 9 9.83 -36.55 122.27
N GLY A 10 8.68 -35.88 122.09
CA GLY A 10 8.55 -34.69 121.24
C GLY A 10 8.04 -34.89 119.80
N VAL A 11 7.71 -36.13 119.37
CA VAL A 11 7.19 -36.39 118.02
C VAL A 11 5.69 -36.63 118.04
N ASN A 12 4.93 -35.89 117.21
CA ASN A 12 3.52 -36.22 116.96
C ASN A 12 3.43 -37.39 115.96
N THR A 13 3.39 -38.61 116.47
CA THR A 13 3.32 -39.83 115.66
C THR A 13 2.10 -39.87 114.75
N ALA A 14 0.98 -39.22 115.13
CA ALA A 14 -0.22 -39.15 114.29
C ALA A 14 0.01 -38.30 113.02
N ASP A 15 0.75 -37.19 113.13
CA ASP A 15 1.05 -36.33 111.99
C ASP A 15 2.06 -37.00 111.03
N VAL A 16 3.05 -37.71 111.59
CA VAL A 16 4.03 -38.48 110.80
C VAL A 16 3.33 -39.64 110.07
N PHE A 17 2.40 -40.32 110.73
CA PHE A 17 1.58 -41.36 110.09
C PHE A 17 0.70 -40.79 108.97
N ALA A 18 0.08 -39.63 109.20
CA ALA A 18 -0.71 -38.95 108.18
C ALA A 18 0.13 -38.54 106.96
N ALA A 19 1.38 -38.11 107.17
CA ALA A 19 2.32 -37.85 106.09
C ALA A 19 2.66 -39.13 105.31
N MET A 20 2.96 -40.23 105.99
CA MET A 20 3.23 -41.53 105.37
C MET A 20 2.07 -42.00 104.48
N VAL A 21 0.83 -41.92 104.97
CA VAL A 21 -0.37 -42.29 104.20
C VAL A 21 -0.58 -41.38 102.98
N ARG A 22 -0.31 -40.07 103.12
CA ARG A 22 -0.45 -39.09 102.02
C ARG A 22 0.57 -39.30 100.92
N GLU A 23 1.78 -39.74 101.26
CA GLU A 23 2.86 -39.98 100.29
C GLU A 23 2.67 -41.26 99.47
N LEU A 24 1.80 -42.18 99.90
CA LEU A 24 1.56 -43.41 99.16
C LEU A 24 0.97 -43.13 97.76
N PRO A 25 1.43 -43.79 96.69
CA PRO A 25 0.75 -43.83 95.42
C PRO A 25 -0.65 -44.40 95.60
N TRP A 26 -1.58 -43.98 94.73
CA TRP A 26 -2.97 -44.45 94.82
C TRP A 26 -3.09 -45.98 94.74
N GLU A 27 -2.24 -46.61 93.92
CA GLU A 27 -2.23 -48.06 93.74
C GLU A 27 -1.83 -48.78 95.04
N SER A 28 -0.71 -48.38 95.66
CA SER A 28 -0.26 -48.93 96.95
C SER A 28 -1.27 -48.72 98.07
N LEU A 29 -1.91 -47.53 98.14
CA LEU A 29 -2.96 -47.25 99.12
C LEU A 29 -4.20 -48.12 98.87
N ARG A 30 -4.60 -48.30 97.61
CA ARG A 30 -5.73 -49.16 97.24
C ARG A 30 -5.44 -50.62 97.60
N ASP A 31 -4.24 -51.09 97.29
CA ASP A 31 -3.83 -52.47 97.56
C ASP A 31 -3.76 -52.74 99.07
N PHE A 32 -3.27 -51.77 99.86
CA PHE A 32 -3.36 -51.80 101.32
C PHE A 32 -4.80 -51.89 101.82
N ILE A 33 -5.71 -51.07 101.29
CA ILE A 33 -7.12 -51.06 101.68
C ILE A 33 -7.77 -52.41 101.33
N GLN A 34 -7.47 -52.99 100.16
CA GLN A 34 -7.99 -54.28 99.73
C GLN A 34 -7.45 -55.45 100.55
N ALA A 35 -6.18 -55.40 100.97
CA ALA A 35 -5.54 -56.41 101.80
C ALA A 35 -6.07 -56.44 103.25
N ASN A 36 -6.70 -55.36 103.72
CA ASN A 36 -7.23 -55.22 105.07
C ASN A 36 -8.77 -55.26 105.09
N PRO A 37 -9.42 -56.41 105.40
CA PRO A 37 -10.87 -56.55 105.30
C PRO A 37 -11.67 -55.56 106.16
N GLN A 38 -11.12 -55.14 107.30
CA GLN A 38 -11.75 -54.17 108.21
C GLN A 38 -11.78 -52.76 107.60
N VAL A 39 -10.67 -52.31 107.02
CA VAL A 39 -10.54 -51.03 106.32
C VAL A 39 -11.36 -51.04 105.03
N LEU A 40 -11.29 -52.14 104.26
CA LEU A 40 -12.07 -52.33 103.03
C LEU A 40 -13.57 -52.15 103.31
N LYS A 41 -14.08 -52.87 104.31
CA LYS A 41 -15.49 -52.78 104.72
C LYS A 41 -15.88 -51.33 105.00
N ARG A 42 -15.10 -50.61 105.80
CA ARG A 42 -15.34 -49.19 106.13
C ARG A 42 -15.29 -48.28 104.91
N CYS A 43 -14.34 -48.50 104.00
CA CYS A 43 -14.19 -47.74 102.77
C CYS A 43 -15.39 -47.93 101.82
N THR A 44 -15.96 -49.13 101.75
CA THR A 44 -17.09 -49.47 100.86
C THR A 44 -18.48 -49.27 101.48
N ILE A 45 -18.59 -48.91 102.77
CA ILE A 45 -19.88 -48.57 103.40
C ILE A 45 -20.58 -47.50 102.56
N GLY A 46 -21.86 -47.75 102.25
CA GLY A 46 -22.69 -46.85 101.44
C GLY A 46 -22.42 -46.95 99.92
N GLY A 47 -21.90 -48.07 99.41
CA GLY A 47 -21.77 -48.33 97.98
C GLY A 47 -20.63 -47.59 97.28
N HIS A 48 -19.68 -47.04 98.03
CA HIS A 48 -18.56 -46.29 97.49
C HIS A 48 -17.55 -47.23 96.82
N ARG A 49 -17.09 -46.86 95.62
CA ARG A 49 -16.06 -47.59 94.87
C ARG A 49 -14.68 -47.03 95.20
N LEU A 50 -13.67 -47.90 95.28
CA LEU A 50 -12.27 -47.51 95.48
C LEU A 50 -11.70 -46.84 94.22
N GLN A 51 -12.02 -45.55 94.05
CA GLN A 51 -11.56 -44.71 92.94
C GLN A 51 -10.64 -43.59 93.45
N LYS A 52 -9.67 -43.19 92.63
CA LYS A 52 -8.66 -42.17 92.95
C LYS A 52 -9.27 -40.82 93.31
N GLU A 53 -10.42 -40.48 92.73
CA GLU A 53 -11.16 -39.24 92.97
C GLU A 53 -11.60 -39.08 94.44
N PHE A 54 -11.85 -40.18 95.15
CA PHE A 54 -12.26 -40.16 96.56
C PHE A 54 -11.11 -40.41 97.54
N ARG A 55 -9.86 -40.29 97.09
CA ARG A 55 -8.65 -40.56 97.88
C ARG A 55 -8.67 -39.93 99.27
N ALA A 56 -9.01 -38.65 99.38
CA ALA A 56 -9.03 -37.93 100.67
C ALA A 56 -9.99 -38.55 101.70
N ARG A 57 -11.12 -39.11 101.24
CA ARG A 57 -12.06 -39.84 102.10
C ARG A 57 -11.43 -41.14 102.61
N PHE A 58 -10.76 -41.88 101.74
CA PHE A 58 -10.12 -43.14 102.11
C PHE A 58 -8.92 -42.93 103.03
N GLU A 59 -8.09 -41.90 102.79
CA GLU A 59 -7.03 -41.49 103.72
C GLU A 59 -7.62 -41.20 105.10
N LYS A 60 -8.70 -40.41 105.19
CA LYS A 60 -9.38 -40.13 106.46
C LYS A 60 -9.85 -41.41 107.17
N ILE A 61 -10.39 -42.39 106.45
CA ILE A 61 -10.82 -43.67 107.02
C ILE A 61 -9.62 -44.48 107.52
N VAL A 62 -8.52 -44.52 106.75
CA VAL A 62 -7.27 -45.20 107.15
C VAL A 62 -6.70 -44.59 108.42
N LEU A 63 -6.68 -43.25 108.52
CA LEU A 63 -6.21 -42.54 109.72
C LEU A 63 -7.12 -42.80 110.93
N GLN A 64 -8.44 -42.80 110.74
CA GLN A 64 -9.40 -43.10 111.82
C GLN A 64 -9.32 -44.54 112.35
N GLU A 65 -8.98 -45.50 111.47
CA GLU A 65 -8.79 -46.90 111.88
C GLU A 65 -7.43 -47.11 112.57
N ALA A 66 -6.40 -46.33 112.21
CA ALA A 66 -5.09 -46.36 112.85
C ALA A 66 -5.09 -45.89 114.32
N ASP A 67 -6.03 -45.01 114.70
CA ASP A 67 -6.15 -44.48 116.07
C ASP A 67 -6.77 -45.48 117.08
N LYS A 68 -7.24 -46.66 116.64
CA LYS A 68 -7.83 -47.66 117.52
C LYS A 68 -6.77 -48.51 118.22
N ALA A 69 -6.83 -48.58 119.55
CA ALA A 69 -5.77 -49.09 120.42
C ALA A 69 -5.36 -50.57 120.20
N ASP A 70 -6.23 -51.42 119.67
CA ASP A 70 -5.99 -52.88 119.65
C ASP A 70 -5.08 -53.38 118.50
N LEU A 71 -4.72 -52.52 117.52
CA LEU A 71 -4.01 -52.93 116.29
C LEU A 71 -2.88 -51.98 115.86
N ARG A 72 -2.49 -51.03 116.71
CA ARG A 72 -1.66 -49.88 116.33
C ARG A 72 -0.33 -50.28 115.67
N ASP A 73 0.39 -51.25 116.22
CA ASP A 73 1.73 -51.59 115.75
C ASP A 73 1.72 -52.42 114.46
N THR A 74 0.81 -53.40 114.34
CA THR A 74 0.66 -54.23 113.13
C THR A 74 0.05 -53.44 111.98
N PHE A 75 -0.86 -52.51 112.28
CA PHE A 75 -1.46 -51.61 111.30
C PHE A 75 -0.45 -50.60 110.76
N HIS A 76 0.34 -49.97 111.62
CA HIS A 76 1.36 -49.01 111.17
C HIS A 76 2.47 -49.71 110.36
N SER A 77 2.92 -50.89 110.79
CA SER A 77 3.94 -51.67 110.09
C SER A 77 3.49 -52.11 108.69
N SER A 78 2.21 -52.47 108.52
CA SER A 78 1.68 -52.87 107.21
C SER A 78 1.51 -51.70 106.24
N VAL A 79 1.21 -50.49 106.73
CA VAL A 79 1.27 -49.26 105.91
C VAL A 79 2.70 -48.92 105.55
N PHE A 80 3.63 -49.02 106.51
CA PHE A 80 5.05 -48.79 106.26
C PHE A 80 5.61 -49.72 105.18
N ALA A 81 5.26 -51.01 105.21
CA ALA A 81 5.69 -51.99 104.20
C ALA A 81 5.24 -51.62 102.77
N GLN A 82 4.12 -50.90 102.63
CA GLN A 82 3.66 -50.39 101.33
C GLN A 82 4.31 -49.07 100.95
N TRP A 83 4.72 -48.26 101.94
CA TRP A 83 5.36 -46.97 101.73
C TRP A 83 6.85 -47.08 101.41
N TYR A 84 7.55 -47.99 102.08
CA TYR A 84 9.00 -48.12 102.00
C TYR A 84 9.51 -48.37 100.57
N PRO A 85 8.93 -49.29 99.76
CA PRO A 85 9.38 -49.52 98.37
C PRO A 85 9.08 -48.38 97.39
N VAL A 86 8.14 -47.47 97.72
CA VAL A 86 7.78 -46.33 96.87
C VAL A 86 8.96 -45.37 96.75
N HIS A 87 9.71 -45.18 97.85
CA HIS A 87 10.86 -44.28 97.90
C HIS A 87 12.12 -45.01 97.45
N GLN A 88 12.17 -45.35 96.16
CA GLN A 88 13.17 -46.24 95.54
C GLN A 88 14.63 -45.91 95.92
N ALA A 89 15.01 -44.63 95.99
CA ALA A 89 16.36 -44.23 96.32
C ALA A 89 16.74 -44.58 97.77
N LEU A 90 15.83 -44.31 98.72
CA LEU A 90 16.01 -44.60 100.15
C LEU A 90 15.96 -46.11 100.41
N HIS A 91 14.94 -46.78 99.84
CA HIS A 91 14.76 -48.22 99.90
C HIS A 91 16.00 -48.95 99.39
N LYS A 92 16.47 -48.62 98.18
CA LYS A 92 17.62 -49.29 97.58
C LYS A 92 18.89 -49.08 98.40
N ALA A 93 19.16 -47.86 98.88
CA ALA A 93 20.35 -47.57 99.67
C ALA A 93 20.40 -48.37 100.98
N LEU A 94 19.26 -48.49 101.67
CA LEU A 94 19.17 -49.23 102.93
C LEU A 94 19.17 -50.75 102.71
N GLU A 95 18.41 -51.26 101.74
CA GLU A 95 18.36 -52.69 101.42
C GLU A 95 19.71 -53.21 100.89
N ASP A 96 20.37 -52.46 100.01
CA ASP A 96 21.70 -52.84 99.49
C ASP A 96 22.71 -52.94 100.65
N TYR A 97 22.60 -52.07 101.66
CA TYR A 97 23.41 -52.14 102.87
C TYR A 97 23.05 -53.32 103.77
N PHE A 98 21.76 -53.53 104.10
CA PHE A 98 21.34 -54.63 104.96
C PHE A 98 21.63 -56.02 104.36
N HIS A 99 21.67 -56.13 103.03
CA HIS A 99 22.04 -57.37 102.34
C HIS A 99 23.55 -57.54 102.10
N SER A 100 24.34 -56.50 102.36
CA SER A 100 25.79 -56.49 102.14
C SER A 100 26.54 -57.41 103.11
N ASP A 101 27.71 -57.88 102.68
CA ASP A 101 28.61 -58.65 103.55
C ASP A 101 29.15 -57.80 104.71
N GLU A 102 29.23 -56.47 104.52
CA GLU A 102 29.61 -55.51 105.57
C GLU A 102 28.63 -55.55 106.75
N TYR A 103 27.33 -55.54 106.47
CA TYR A 103 26.30 -55.59 107.51
C TYR A 103 26.25 -56.94 108.24
N LYS A 104 26.40 -58.05 107.50
CA LYS A 104 26.45 -59.40 108.08
C LYS A 104 27.65 -59.59 109.01
N ALA A 105 28.79 -58.99 108.68
CA ALA A 105 29.97 -59.00 109.56
C ALA A 105 29.70 -58.19 110.85
N TYR A 106 29.10 -57.00 110.71
CA TYR A 106 28.74 -56.14 111.84
C TYR A 106 27.77 -56.84 112.81
N CYS A 107 26.73 -57.52 112.30
CA CYS A 107 25.77 -58.26 113.14
C CYS A 107 26.44 -59.39 113.93
N LYS A 108 27.39 -60.13 113.33
CA LYS A 108 28.15 -61.19 114.01
C LYS A 108 29.07 -60.65 115.09
N GLU A 109 29.71 -59.52 114.84
CA GLU A 109 30.63 -58.88 115.80
C GLU A 109 29.89 -58.33 117.02
N HIS A 110 28.68 -57.79 116.82
CA HIS A 110 27.89 -57.15 117.87
C HIS A 110 26.81 -58.06 118.49
N GLY A 111 26.74 -59.34 118.08
CA GLY A 111 25.80 -60.32 118.63
C GLY A 111 24.33 -59.95 118.43
N LEU A 112 23.99 -59.36 117.27
CA LEU A 112 22.62 -58.95 116.94
C LEU A 112 21.81 -60.14 116.40
N ASP A 113 20.56 -60.25 116.82
CA ASP A 113 19.61 -61.25 116.32
C ASP A 113 19.23 -60.98 114.86
N GLU A 114 18.82 -62.02 114.10
CA GLU A 114 18.47 -61.93 112.67
C GLU A 114 17.34 -60.93 112.37
N ASP A 115 16.47 -60.65 113.35
CA ASP A 115 15.36 -59.71 113.22
C ASP A 115 15.67 -58.28 113.72
N THR A 116 16.91 -58.01 114.13
CA THR A 116 17.30 -56.70 114.67
C THR A 116 18.04 -55.86 113.62
N TYR A 117 17.37 -54.83 113.10
CA TYR A 117 17.96 -53.89 112.15
C TYR A 117 18.55 -52.69 112.86
N VAL A 118 19.84 -52.38 112.61
CA VAL A 118 20.55 -51.24 113.20
C VAL A 118 21.37 -50.53 112.14
N LEU A 119 21.47 -49.20 112.20
CA LEU A 119 22.36 -48.43 111.34
C LEU A 119 23.55 -47.86 112.14
N PRO A 120 24.81 -48.26 111.86
CA PRO A 120 25.99 -47.66 112.48
C PRO A 120 26.09 -46.15 112.18
N ALA A 121 26.74 -45.39 113.06
CA ALA A 121 26.83 -43.92 112.95
C ALA A 121 27.41 -43.46 111.60
N ASP A 122 28.49 -44.09 111.14
CA ASP A 122 29.16 -43.74 109.88
C ASP A 122 28.24 -43.92 108.65
N LYS A 123 27.39 -44.96 108.67
CA LYS A 123 26.44 -45.23 107.59
C LYS A 123 25.20 -44.34 107.69
N PHE A 124 24.78 -44.00 108.90
CA PHE A 124 23.76 -42.97 109.12
C PHE A 124 24.18 -41.63 108.51
N ASP A 125 25.43 -41.20 108.69
CA ASP A 125 25.95 -39.96 108.11
C ASP A 125 26.03 -39.97 106.58
N GLN A 126 26.24 -41.14 105.99
CA GLN A 126 26.26 -41.30 104.54
C GLN A 126 24.86 -41.26 103.92
N PHE A 127 23.87 -41.86 104.58
CA PHE A 127 22.52 -42.01 104.03
C PHE A 127 21.58 -40.86 104.42
N PHE A 128 21.79 -40.23 105.59
CA PHE A 128 20.94 -39.16 106.08
C PHE A 128 21.19 -37.86 105.31
N ALA A 129 20.16 -37.37 104.61
CA ALA A 129 20.18 -36.09 103.92
C ALA A 129 19.09 -35.16 104.46
N VAL A 130 19.43 -33.90 104.71
CA VAL A 130 18.53 -32.89 105.30
C VAL A 130 17.26 -32.67 104.45
N LYS A 131 17.37 -32.81 103.13
CA LYS A 131 16.23 -32.73 102.20
C LYS A 131 15.19 -33.85 102.38
N ASP A 132 15.57 -34.97 103.02
CA ASP A 132 14.75 -36.17 103.19
C ASP A 132 14.28 -36.34 104.66
N VAL A 133 14.43 -35.32 105.51
CA VAL A 133 14.09 -35.36 106.95
C VAL A 133 12.69 -35.91 107.22
N ALA A 134 11.70 -35.53 106.40
CA ALA A 134 10.33 -36.05 106.53
C ALA A 134 10.25 -37.59 106.38
N ARG A 135 11.03 -38.17 105.47
CA ARG A 135 11.11 -39.63 105.24
C ARG A 135 11.87 -40.33 106.35
N TRP A 136 12.94 -39.71 106.85
CA TRP A 136 13.70 -40.22 107.99
C TRP A 136 12.90 -40.19 109.31
N ARG A 137 11.98 -39.23 109.47
CA ARG A 137 11.00 -39.21 110.58
C ARG A 137 10.03 -40.38 110.51
N ILE A 138 9.59 -40.77 109.31
CA ILE A 138 8.75 -41.95 109.09
C ILE A 138 9.52 -43.23 109.44
N LEU A 139 10.80 -43.34 109.01
CA LEU A 139 11.67 -44.46 109.40
C LEU A 139 11.84 -44.55 110.91
N LEU A 140 12.10 -43.42 111.58
CA LEU A 140 12.28 -43.36 113.03
C LEU A 140 11.05 -43.84 113.82
N CYS A 141 9.83 -43.62 113.30
CA CYS A 141 8.59 -43.93 114.02
C CYS A 141 7.99 -45.30 113.67
N PHE A 142 8.17 -45.80 112.44
CA PHE A 142 7.40 -46.93 111.92
C PHE A 142 8.23 -48.04 111.26
N SER A 143 9.54 -47.86 111.06
CA SER A 143 10.40 -48.90 110.49
C SER A 143 10.96 -49.82 111.57
N PRO A 144 11.30 -51.09 111.28
CA PRO A 144 11.94 -51.98 112.27
C PRO A 144 13.38 -51.58 112.64
N LEU A 145 13.91 -50.49 112.05
CA LEU A 145 15.26 -50.01 112.27
C LEU A 145 15.39 -49.32 113.63
N GLN A 146 16.35 -49.76 114.42
CA GLN A 146 16.64 -49.16 115.71
C GLN A 146 17.68 -48.04 115.58
N PHE A 147 17.33 -46.86 116.12
CA PHE A 147 18.20 -45.70 116.13
C PHE A 147 18.81 -45.46 117.52
N THR A 148 20.02 -44.89 117.54
CA THR A 148 20.60 -44.32 118.77
C THR A 148 19.90 -43.00 119.12
N ARG A 149 20.02 -42.55 120.37
CA ARG A 149 19.44 -41.25 120.80
C ARG A 149 19.99 -40.08 120.00
N GLU A 150 21.29 -40.09 119.70
CA GLU A 150 21.97 -39.05 118.92
C GLU A 150 21.48 -39.01 117.46
N GLN A 151 21.22 -40.17 116.86
CA GLN A 151 20.64 -40.25 115.51
C GLN A 151 19.19 -39.74 115.50
N ALA A 152 18.39 -40.10 116.51
CA ALA A 152 17.02 -39.61 116.65
C ALA A 152 16.99 -38.09 116.80
N ASP A 153 17.85 -37.50 117.63
CA ASP A 153 17.94 -36.05 117.80
C ASP A 153 18.28 -35.35 116.47
N ARG A 154 19.21 -35.89 115.68
CA ARG A 154 19.56 -35.31 114.37
C ARG A 154 18.42 -35.34 113.35
N ILE A 155 17.59 -36.38 113.37
CA ILE A 155 16.39 -36.48 112.50
C ILE A 155 15.35 -35.42 112.90
N LEU A 156 15.32 -35.01 114.17
CA LEU A 156 14.30 -34.12 114.71
C LEU A 156 14.63 -32.62 114.60
N HIS A 157 15.91 -32.22 114.49
CA HIS A 157 16.30 -30.80 114.43
C HIS A 157 16.16 -30.18 113.02
N ASP A 158 15.07 -29.44 112.76
CA ASP A 158 14.68 -28.84 111.45
C ASP A 158 15.52 -27.61 110.98
N ALA A 159 16.47 -27.11 111.77
CA ALA A 159 17.08 -25.79 111.52
C ALA A 159 18.01 -25.72 110.29
N GLN A 160 18.59 -26.84 109.83
CA GLN A 160 19.58 -26.84 108.74
C GLN A 160 18.97 -26.84 107.33
N GLY A 161 17.68 -27.18 107.17
CA GLY A 161 17.04 -27.29 105.84
C GLY A 161 16.58 -25.96 105.24
N ASN A 162 16.29 -24.96 106.08
CA ASN A 162 15.74 -23.68 105.63
C ASN A 162 16.75 -22.80 104.88
N GLU A 163 18.03 -22.82 105.26
CA GLU A 163 19.05 -21.99 104.60
C GLU A 163 19.34 -22.43 103.16
N LEU A 164 19.34 -23.74 102.92
CA LEU A 164 19.62 -24.34 101.61
C LEU A 164 18.48 -24.09 100.60
N LEU A 165 17.23 -24.09 101.08
CA LEU A 165 16.06 -23.76 100.26
C LEU A 165 16.01 -22.28 99.85
N ILE A 166 16.47 -21.36 100.73
CA ILE A 166 16.54 -19.93 100.43
C ILE A 166 17.55 -19.65 99.31
N GLN A 167 18.71 -20.31 99.32
CA GLN A 167 19.71 -20.18 98.26
C GLN A 167 19.17 -20.64 96.90
N GLN A 168 18.49 -21.80 96.85
CA GLN A 168 17.87 -22.31 95.63
C GLN A 168 16.77 -21.38 95.09
N LEU A 169 15.99 -20.76 95.98
CA LEU A 169 14.99 -19.76 95.60
C LEU A 169 15.63 -18.53 94.94
N HIS A 170 16.80 -18.12 95.42
CA HIS A 170 17.52 -16.97 94.87
C HIS A 170 18.11 -17.26 93.48
N GLU A 171 18.65 -18.46 93.28
CA GLU A 171 19.14 -18.92 91.97
C GLU A 171 18.00 -19.09 90.97
N ALA A 172 16.89 -19.70 91.37
CA ALA A 172 15.71 -19.86 90.51
C ALA A 172 15.14 -18.50 90.09
N ARG A 173 15.17 -17.50 90.97
CA ARG A 173 14.72 -16.14 90.67
C ARG A 173 15.64 -15.42 89.68
N SER A 174 16.96 -15.56 89.86
CA SER A 174 17.95 -15.07 88.89
C SER A 174 17.76 -15.67 87.50
N GLN A 175 17.49 -16.98 87.42
CA GLN A 175 17.21 -17.65 86.14
C GLN A 175 15.90 -17.16 85.52
N ALA A 176 14.85 -16.95 86.32
CA ALA A 176 13.58 -16.42 85.83
C ALA A 176 13.71 -15.00 85.26
N ASP A 177 14.49 -14.14 85.90
CA ASP A 177 14.76 -12.78 85.41
C ASP A 177 15.59 -12.80 84.10
N GLY A 178 16.57 -13.70 83.99
CA GLY A 178 17.33 -13.93 82.75
C GLY A 178 16.44 -14.38 81.59
N ILE A 179 15.60 -15.39 81.83
CA ILE A 179 14.64 -15.91 80.83
C ILE A 179 13.65 -14.81 80.40
N ARG A 180 13.21 -13.95 81.34
CA ARG A 180 12.34 -12.82 81.02
C ARG A 180 13.04 -11.82 80.09
N GLY A 181 14.29 -11.45 80.37
CA GLY A 181 15.08 -10.55 79.52
C GLY A 181 15.29 -11.11 78.11
N ASP A 182 15.63 -12.39 78.00
CA ASP A 182 15.80 -13.06 76.70
C ASP A 182 14.48 -13.13 75.92
N ARG A 183 13.37 -13.37 76.61
CA ARG A 183 12.04 -13.37 76.00
C ARG A 183 11.68 -12.01 75.43
N GLU A 184 11.88 -10.93 76.17
CA GLU A 184 11.60 -9.56 75.69
C GLU A 184 12.47 -9.20 74.48
N ARG A 185 13.75 -9.62 74.49
CA ARG A 185 14.65 -9.44 73.35
C ARG A 185 14.15 -10.19 72.12
N LEU A 186 13.81 -11.48 72.27
CA LEU A 186 13.28 -12.30 71.18
C LEU A 186 11.95 -11.77 70.65
N GLU A 187 11.05 -11.26 71.52
CA GLU A 187 9.78 -10.66 71.11
C GLU A 187 10.01 -9.38 70.27
N ASN A 188 10.98 -8.55 70.64
CA ASN A 188 11.37 -7.37 69.86
C ASN A 188 12.00 -7.74 68.51
N GLU A 189 12.89 -8.73 68.48
CA GLU A 189 13.48 -9.24 67.24
C GLU A 189 12.40 -9.84 66.33
N ASN A 190 11.43 -10.58 66.88
CA ASN A 190 10.30 -11.12 66.12
C ASN A 190 9.43 -10.01 65.52
N ARG A 191 9.20 -8.93 66.28
CA ARG A 191 8.44 -7.77 65.80
C ARG A 191 9.13 -7.09 64.62
N GLN A 192 10.43 -6.82 64.74
CA GLN A 192 11.21 -6.23 63.66
C GLN A 192 11.25 -7.12 62.41
N LEU A 193 11.35 -8.45 62.59
CA LEU A 193 11.31 -9.39 61.48
C LEU A 193 9.95 -9.39 60.77
N ARG A 194 8.84 -9.28 61.51
CA ARG A 194 7.49 -9.18 60.94
C ARG A 194 7.33 -7.90 60.13
N GLU A 195 7.76 -6.76 60.66
CA GLU A 195 7.72 -5.47 59.95
C GLU A 195 8.53 -5.53 58.64
N ARG A 196 9.72 -6.13 58.67
CA ARG A 196 10.54 -6.34 57.47
C ARG A 196 9.87 -7.28 56.46
N LEU A 197 9.24 -8.36 56.93
CA LEU A 197 8.50 -9.27 56.05
C LEU A 197 7.30 -8.59 55.39
N GLU A 198 6.58 -7.74 56.11
CA GLU A 198 5.48 -6.94 55.56
C GLU A 198 5.97 -5.94 54.51
N GLN A 199 7.08 -5.24 54.76
CA GLN A 199 7.70 -4.35 53.78
C GLN A 199 8.11 -5.10 52.51
N VAL A 200 8.85 -6.21 52.63
CA VAL A 200 9.28 -7.00 51.48
C VAL A 200 8.09 -7.58 50.71
N ALA A 201 7.02 -7.96 51.41
CA ALA A 201 5.79 -8.42 50.77
C ALA A 201 5.10 -7.30 49.98
N ALA A 202 5.05 -6.09 50.52
CA ALA A 202 4.50 -4.92 49.85
C ALA A 202 5.32 -4.55 48.60
N GLU A 203 6.64 -4.46 48.72
CA GLU A 203 7.56 -4.20 47.60
C GLU A 203 7.45 -5.29 46.53
N SER A 204 7.37 -6.56 46.93
CA SER A 204 7.16 -7.66 45.99
C SER A 204 5.82 -7.57 45.26
N GLN A 205 4.78 -7.05 45.91
CA GLN A 205 3.46 -6.91 45.30
C GLN A 205 3.46 -5.74 44.31
N GLU A 206 4.03 -4.60 44.69
CA GLU A 206 4.22 -3.43 43.80
C GLU A 206 5.01 -3.82 42.55
N SER A 207 6.15 -4.50 42.72
CA SER A 207 6.98 -4.95 41.59
C SER A 207 6.27 -5.98 40.70
N ARG A 208 5.33 -6.78 41.24
CA ARG A 208 4.47 -7.67 40.43
C ARG A 208 3.45 -6.89 39.61
N ASP A 209 2.87 -5.84 40.17
CA ASP A 209 1.87 -5.02 39.50
C ASP A 209 2.53 -4.13 38.42
N GLU A 210 3.72 -3.58 38.67
CA GLU A 210 4.57 -2.94 37.65
C GLU A 210 4.93 -3.89 36.50
N ARG A 211 5.27 -5.14 36.80
CA ARG A 211 5.54 -6.13 35.74
C ARG A 211 4.31 -6.43 34.88
N LYS A 212 3.10 -6.40 35.47
CA LYS A 212 1.86 -6.58 34.70
C LYS A 212 1.60 -5.37 33.80
N THR A 213 1.76 -4.15 34.31
CA THR A 213 1.56 -2.93 33.52
C THR A 213 2.56 -2.85 32.37
N LEU A 214 3.85 -3.07 32.63
CA LEU A 214 4.89 -3.11 31.58
C LEU A 214 4.60 -4.19 30.53
N ARG A 215 4.13 -5.39 30.93
CA ARG A 215 3.73 -6.43 29.97
C ARG A 215 2.56 -5.99 29.09
N ALA A 216 1.57 -5.30 29.65
CA ALA A 216 0.44 -4.76 28.89
C ALA A 216 0.90 -3.69 27.90
N GLU A 217 1.81 -2.80 28.30
CA GLU A 217 2.40 -1.77 27.43
C GLU A 217 3.22 -2.39 26.29
N VAL A 218 4.06 -3.38 26.58
CA VAL A 218 4.83 -4.11 25.55
C VAL A 218 3.89 -4.79 24.56
N ALA A 219 2.82 -5.43 25.02
CA ALA A 219 1.83 -6.05 24.14
C ALA A 219 1.15 -5.00 23.24
N ALA A 220 0.74 -3.85 23.80
CA ALA A 220 0.14 -2.76 23.05
C ALA A 220 1.10 -2.15 22.00
N LEU A 221 2.37 -1.96 22.36
CA LEU A 221 3.41 -1.49 21.43
C LEU A 221 3.67 -2.50 20.31
N THR A 222 3.71 -3.79 20.64
CA THR A 222 3.88 -4.86 19.65
C THR A 222 2.72 -4.88 18.65
N GLN A 223 1.49 -4.70 19.12
CA GLN A 223 0.31 -4.61 18.26
C GLN A 223 0.36 -3.37 17.35
N LYS A 224 0.73 -2.20 17.89
CA LYS A 224 0.91 -0.98 17.10
C LYS A 224 2.00 -1.13 16.03
N PHE A 225 3.11 -1.79 16.38
CA PHE A 225 4.19 -2.06 15.43
C PHE A 225 3.74 -3.00 14.31
N ALA A 226 3.02 -4.08 14.62
CA ALA A 226 2.45 -4.98 13.62
C ALA A 226 1.47 -4.24 12.69
N ALA A 227 0.59 -3.41 13.24
CA ALA A 227 -0.33 -2.58 12.43
C ALA A 227 0.44 -1.63 11.51
N SER A 228 1.45 -0.92 12.02
CA SER A 228 2.31 -0.04 11.23
C SER A 228 3.06 -0.80 10.12
N GLN A 229 3.50 -2.03 10.39
CA GLN A 229 4.14 -2.86 9.37
C GLN A 229 3.16 -3.26 8.26
N THR A 230 1.91 -3.59 8.61
CA THR A 230 0.86 -3.89 7.62
C THR A 230 0.50 -2.68 6.78
N ASP A 231 0.42 -1.49 7.38
CA ASP A 231 0.14 -0.25 6.66
C ASP A 231 1.30 0.15 5.74
N ASN A 232 2.55 0.03 6.21
CA ASN A 232 3.73 0.24 5.36
C ASN A 232 3.75 -0.71 4.16
N ARG A 233 3.37 -1.98 4.35
CA ARG A 233 3.25 -2.93 3.25
C ARG A 233 2.19 -2.49 2.24
N ARG A 234 1.02 -2.07 2.69
CA ARG A 234 -0.04 -1.53 1.83
C ARG A 234 0.42 -0.28 1.07
N ILE A 235 1.11 0.64 1.75
CA ILE A 235 1.64 1.86 1.11
C ILE A 235 2.67 1.51 0.03
N ARG A 236 3.53 0.51 0.25
CA ARG A 236 4.47 0.04 -0.79
C ARG A 236 3.74 -0.58 -1.96
N GLU A 237 2.75 -1.43 -1.71
CA GLU A 237 1.94 -2.04 -2.77
C GLU A 237 1.19 -0.98 -3.60
N THR A 238 0.61 0.04 -2.96
CA THR A 238 -0.03 1.15 -3.68
C THR A 238 0.95 2.04 -4.42
N ALA A 239 2.14 2.29 -3.86
CA ALA A 239 3.20 3.04 -4.54
C ALA A 239 3.69 2.31 -5.79
N GLU A 240 3.97 1.00 -5.69
CA GLU A 240 4.35 0.16 -6.84
C GLU A 240 3.27 0.14 -7.91
N GLN A 241 1.99 0.03 -7.51
CA GLN A 241 0.88 0.10 -8.45
C GLN A 241 0.83 1.45 -9.17
N LYS A 242 0.96 2.56 -8.42
CA LYS A 242 0.97 3.91 -9.01
C LYS A 242 2.17 4.15 -9.92
N GLU A 243 3.33 3.60 -9.59
CA GLU A 243 4.51 3.67 -10.44
C GLU A 243 4.32 2.90 -11.75
N ARG A 244 3.69 1.71 -11.71
CA ARG A 244 3.31 0.96 -12.92
C ARG A 244 2.29 1.70 -13.77
N GLU A 245 1.26 2.28 -13.15
CA GLU A 245 0.26 3.10 -13.84
C GLU A 245 0.92 4.32 -14.53
N LEU A 246 1.82 5.01 -13.84
CA LEU A 246 2.58 6.14 -14.40
C LEU A 246 3.50 5.71 -15.54
N ALA A 247 4.20 4.57 -15.40
CA ALA A 247 5.06 4.05 -16.44
C ALA A 247 4.26 3.67 -17.70
N ALA A 248 3.10 3.03 -17.54
CA ALA A 248 2.20 2.71 -18.64
C ALA A 248 1.68 3.98 -19.35
N ALA A 249 1.21 4.96 -18.58
CA ALA A 249 0.73 6.23 -19.13
C ALA A 249 1.85 7.01 -19.86
N ARG A 250 3.08 7.00 -19.34
CA ARG A 250 4.25 7.59 -20.02
C ARG A 250 4.53 6.88 -21.34
N GLN A 251 4.53 5.55 -21.34
CA GLN A 251 4.77 4.76 -22.56
C GLN A 251 3.69 5.01 -23.62
N GLU A 252 2.42 5.12 -23.22
CA GLU A 252 1.32 5.47 -24.12
C GLU A 252 1.48 6.89 -24.69
N ALA A 253 1.82 7.86 -23.84
CA ALA A 253 2.07 9.24 -24.27
C ALA A 253 3.26 9.33 -25.24
N GLU A 254 4.35 8.63 -24.96
CA GLU A 254 5.52 8.54 -25.85
C GLU A 254 5.16 7.90 -27.20
N ARG A 255 4.38 6.81 -27.20
CA ARG A 255 3.90 6.18 -28.44
C ARG A 255 3.02 7.12 -29.25
N PHE A 256 2.08 7.80 -28.60
CA PHE A 256 1.20 8.76 -29.26
C PHE A 256 2.00 9.94 -29.85
N ALA A 257 2.92 10.51 -29.07
CA ALA A 257 3.81 11.58 -29.54
C ALA A 257 4.69 11.12 -30.71
N ALA A 258 5.24 9.90 -30.66
CA ALA A 258 6.02 9.33 -31.76
C ALA A 258 5.18 9.13 -33.03
N GLN A 259 3.92 8.69 -32.91
CA GLN A 259 3.02 8.55 -34.04
C GLN A 259 2.67 9.91 -34.65
N GLU A 260 2.33 10.91 -33.83
CA GLU A 260 1.95 12.22 -34.32
C GLU A 260 3.15 12.98 -34.92
N THR A 261 4.33 12.89 -34.32
CA THR A 261 5.57 13.44 -34.90
C THR A 261 5.90 12.77 -36.23
N ALA A 262 5.76 11.45 -36.36
CA ALA A 262 5.96 10.74 -37.63
C ALA A 262 4.91 11.12 -38.69
N ARG A 263 3.67 11.37 -38.29
CA ARG A 263 2.62 11.88 -39.18
C ARG A 263 2.95 13.31 -39.66
N LEU A 264 3.23 14.23 -38.75
CA LEU A 264 3.56 15.61 -39.07
C LEU A 264 4.82 15.71 -39.94
N THR A 265 5.83 14.85 -39.70
CA THR A 265 7.04 14.80 -40.53
C THR A 265 6.71 14.36 -41.96
N ARG A 266 5.82 13.39 -42.14
CA ARG A 266 5.35 12.97 -43.48
C ARG A 266 4.54 14.07 -44.18
N ASP A 267 3.62 14.71 -43.47
CA ASP A 267 2.81 15.81 -44.00
C ASP A 267 3.69 17.01 -44.39
N MET A 268 4.67 17.35 -43.56
CA MET A 268 5.67 18.38 -43.85
C MET A 268 6.51 18.01 -45.08
N GLY A 269 6.95 16.75 -45.20
CA GLY A 269 7.64 16.26 -46.40
C GLY A 269 6.80 16.37 -47.66
N ARG A 270 5.51 16.02 -47.58
CA ARG A 270 4.56 16.18 -48.71
C ARG A 270 4.40 17.64 -49.11
N VAL A 271 4.13 18.53 -48.14
CA VAL A 271 3.96 19.96 -48.41
C VAL A 271 5.24 20.57 -48.98
N SER A 272 6.41 20.17 -48.48
CA SER A 272 7.69 20.62 -49.04
C SER A 272 7.85 20.19 -50.49
N ALA A 273 7.53 18.94 -50.82
CA ALA A 273 7.61 18.43 -52.19
C ALA A 273 6.61 19.12 -53.13
N GLU A 274 5.37 19.36 -52.67
CA GLU A 274 4.37 20.14 -53.42
C GLU A 274 4.88 21.57 -53.67
N LEU A 275 5.47 22.20 -52.66
CA LEU A 275 6.02 23.56 -52.78
C LEU A 275 7.18 23.62 -53.78
N ASP A 276 8.07 22.64 -53.78
CA ASP A 276 9.16 22.56 -54.75
C ASP A 276 8.66 22.28 -56.18
N ASP A 277 7.65 21.43 -56.34
CA ASP A 277 6.97 21.22 -57.64
C ASP A 277 6.31 22.52 -58.15
N TRP A 278 5.61 23.26 -57.28
CA TRP A 278 5.05 24.56 -57.64
C TRP A 278 6.12 25.59 -58.02
N ARG A 279 7.25 25.62 -57.30
CA ARG A 279 8.41 26.47 -57.66
C ARG A 279 8.97 26.11 -59.03
N ALA A 280 9.12 24.81 -59.32
CA ALA A 280 9.60 24.34 -60.61
C ALA A 280 8.63 24.70 -61.75
N LYS A 281 7.33 24.50 -61.55
CA LYS A 281 6.28 24.89 -62.51
C LYS A 281 6.27 26.40 -62.75
N TYR A 282 6.39 27.20 -61.70
CA TYR A 282 6.45 28.65 -61.81
C TYR A 282 7.68 29.11 -62.60
N GLU A 283 8.87 28.56 -62.30
CA GLU A 283 10.09 28.92 -63.03
C GLU A 283 10.01 28.50 -64.49
N LYS A 284 9.45 27.32 -64.78
CA LYS A 284 9.18 26.87 -66.16
C LYS A 284 8.26 27.84 -66.90
N GLN A 285 7.13 28.21 -66.31
CA GLN A 285 6.20 29.20 -66.89
C GLN A 285 6.87 30.55 -67.11
N ARG A 286 7.73 30.99 -66.17
CA ARG A 286 8.47 32.24 -66.31
C ARG A 286 9.43 32.22 -67.49
N VAL A 287 10.14 31.11 -67.70
CA VAL A 287 11.01 30.92 -68.87
C VAL A 287 10.20 30.85 -70.16
N GLU A 288 9.11 30.07 -70.18
CA GLU A 288 8.21 29.98 -71.33
C GLU A 288 7.64 31.35 -71.71
N ALA A 289 7.14 32.14 -70.75
CA ALA A 289 6.64 33.49 -70.97
C ALA A 289 7.70 34.39 -71.61
N ARG A 290 8.95 34.37 -71.10
CA ARG A 290 10.07 35.12 -71.72
C ARG A 290 10.39 34.65 -73.14
N THR A 291 10.29 33.35 -73.42
CA THR A 291 10.49 32.84 -74.78
C THR A 291 9.37 33.25 -75.72
N PHE A 292 8.10 33.24 -75.27
CA PHE A 292 6.96 33.73 -76.03
C PHE A 292 7.05 35.23 -76.29
N GLU A 293 7.46 36.03 -75.31
CA GLU A 293 7.71 37.47 -75.49
C GLU A 293 8.77 37.72 -76.57
N ARG A 294 9.88 36.96 -76.56
CA ARG A 294 10.92 37.05 -77.59
C ARG A 294 10.41 36.64 -78.97
N LEU A 295 9.74 35.49 -79.06
CA LEU A 295 9.15 35.01 -80.31
C LEU A 295 8.14 36.01 -80.86
N SER A 296 7.27 36.57 -80.01
CA SER A 296 6.30 37.60 -80.38
C SER A 296 6.99 38.88 -80.90
N ALA A 297 8.07 39.31 -80.24
CA ALA A 297 8.84 40.46 -80.72
C ALA A 297 9.51 40.17 -82.08
N ASP A 298 10.03 38.96 -82.29
CA ASP A 298 10.66 38.57 -83.57
C ASP A 298 9.63 38.37 -84.69
N THR A 299 8.46 37.79 -84.41
CA THR A 299 7.37 37.71 -85.40
C THR A 299 6.83 39.09 -85.76
N GLN A 300 6.71 40.00 -84.78
CA GLN A 300 6.31 41.38 -85.04
C GLN A 300 7.32 42.09 -85.95
N ARG A 301 8.63 41.92 -85.70
CA ARG A 301 9.68 42.46 -86.60
C ARG A 301 9.59 41.88 -88.00
N SER A 302 9.37 40.57 -88.14
CA SER A 302 9.21 39.92 -89.45
C SER A 302 7.98 40.44 -90.19
N LEU A 303 6.86 40.60 -89.48
CA LEU A 303 5.63 41.15 -90.04
C LEU A 303 5.83 42.59 -90.51
N ASP A 304 6.51 43.42 -89.72
CA ASP A 304 6.79 44.80 -90.11
C ASP A 304 7.73 44.84 -91.33
N ALA A 305 8.72 43.95 -91.42
CA ALA A 305 9.55 43.79 -92.62
C ALA A 305 8.72 43.37 -93.85
N GLU A 306 7.84 42.38 -93.74
CA GLU A 306 6.95 41.96 -94.83
C GLU A 306 6.01 43.08 -95.27
N LYS A 307 5.45 43.85 -94.34
CA LYS A 307 4.62 45.03 -94.67
C LYS A 307 5.41 46.05 -95.49
N THR A 308 6.66 46.32 -95.14
CA THR A 308 7.51 47.23 -95.91
C THR A 308 7.82 46.68 -97.30
N ALA A 309 8.09 45.38 -97.43
CA ALA A 309 8.30 44.72 -98.73
C ALA A 309 7.03 44.72 -99.60
N HIS A 310 5.86 44.45 -99.00
CA HIS A 310 4.58 44.50 -99.68
C HIS A 310 4.24 45.92 -100.17
N ALA A 311 4.48 46.94 -99.34
CA ALA A 311 4.32 48.33 -99.75
C ALA A 311 5.25 48.71 -100.91
N ALA A 312 6.47 48.18 -100.95
CA ALA A 312 7.38 48.36 -102.09
C ALA A 312 6.84 47.66 -103.36
N SER A 313 6.33 46.43 -103.24
CA SER A 313 5.71 45.69 -104.35
C SER A 313 4.46 46.40 -104.90
N LEU A 314 3.60 46.93 -104.04
CA LEU A 314 2.43 47.73 -104.46
C LEU A 314 2.85 48.97 -105.27
N ARG A 315 3.97 49.62 -104.94
CA ARG A 315 4.51 50.72 -105.75
C ARG A 315 4.97 50.26 -107.13
N GLU A 316 5.54 49.07 -107.25
CA GLU A 316 5.90 48.50 -108.56
C GLU A 316 4.67 48.16 -109.39
N VAL A 317 3.64 47.56 -108.78
CA VAL A 317 2.36 47.29 -109.44
C VAL A 317 1.70 48.60 -109.91
N ALA A 318 1.73 49.66 -109.09
CA ALA A 318 1.22 50.96 -109.49
C ALA A 318 1.96 51.55 -110.70
N LYS A 319 3.29 51.37 -110.79
CA LYS A 319 4.08 51.73 -111.99
C LYS A 319 3.65 50.92 -113.22
N ALA A 320 3.39 49.62 -113.07
CA ALA A 320 2.92 48.78 -114.17
C ALA A 320 1.51 49.17 -114.66
N HIS A 321 0.60 49.55 -113.74
CA HIS A 321 -0.75 50.01 -114.12
C HIS A 321 -0.75 51.34 -114.89
N GLN A 322 0.23 52.22 -114.69
CA GLN A 322 0.37 53.43 -115.51
C GLN A 322 0.59 53.08 -117.00
N PHE A 323 1.30 51.99 -117.30
CA PHE A 323 1.53 51.51 -118.66
C PHE A 323 0.24 50.98 -119.32
N ALA A 324 -0.53 50.17 -118.60
CA ALA A 324 -1.81 49.64 -119.09
C ALA A 324 -2.85 50.76 -119.35
N ASN A 325 -2.91 51.77 -118.47
CA ASN A 325 -3.79 52.93 -118.65
C ASN A 325 -3.37 53.82 -119.84
N ALA A 326 -2.06 53.96 -120.10
CA ALA A 326 -1.55 54.67 -121.27
C ALA A 326 -1.92 53.97 -122.59
N LEU A 327 -1.95 52.63 -122.61
CA LEU A 327 -2.41 51.82 -123.74
C LEU A 327 -3.92 51.99 -124.01
N LEU A 328 -4.74 51.93 -122.97
CA LEU A 328 -6.20 52.05 -123.09
C LEU A 328 -6.67 53.47 -123.49
N ALA A 329 -5.91 54.50 -123.12
CA ALA A 329 -6.19 55.90 -123.49
C ALA A 329 -5.92 56.20 -124.98
N ARG A 330 -5.12 55.37 -125.67
CA ARG A 330 -4.80 55.51 -127.10
C ARG A 330 -5.82 54.85 -128.05
N ILE A 331 -6.82 54.14 -127.52
CA ILE A 331 -7.80 53.41 -128.34
C ILE A 331 -8.95 54.35 -128.76
N ASP A 332 -9.19 54.45 -130.06
CA ASP A 332 -10.36 55.10 -130.65
C ASP A 332 -11.58 54.16 -130.61
N TRP A 333 -12.22 54.09 -129.44
CA TRP A 333 -13.39 53.24 -129.18
C TRP A 333 -14.55 53.41 -130.21
N PRO A 334 -14.86 54.61 -130.71
CA PRO A 334 -15.82 54.83 -131.79
C PRO A 334 -15.50 54.12 -133.12
N GLU A 335 -14.24 53.99 -133.49
CA GLU A 335 -13.82 53.35 -134.75
C GLU A 335 -13.89 51.82 -134.63
N VAL A 336 -13.43 51.26 -133.50
CA VAL A 336 -13.54 49.83 -133.19
C VAL A 336 -15.01 49.39 -133.21
N GLY A 337 -15.91 50.16 -132.57
CA GLY A 337 -17.35 49.88 -132.58
C GLY A 337 -18.00 49.93 -133.96
N ARG A 338 -17.39 50.64 -134.93
CA ARG A 338 -17.87 50.73 -136.32
C ARG A 338 -17.48 49.52 -137.17
N GLN A 339 -16.38 48.86 -136.84
CA GLN A 339 -15.82 47.74 -137.61
C GLN A 339 -16.45 46.38 -137.26
N LEU A 340 -17.10 46.26 -136.10
CA LEU A 340 -17.86 45.06 -135.75
C LEU A 340 -19.14 44.94 -136.58
N ARG A 341 -19.16 43.97 -137.51
CA ARG A 341 -20.38 43.51 -138.20
C ARG A 341 -21.34 42.83 -137.21
N MET A 342 -22.14 43.63 -136.50
CA MET A 342 -23.16 43.13 -135.58
C MET A 342 -24.48 42.82 -136.30
N THR A 343 -25.09 41.66 -136.05
CA THR A 343 -26.43 41.30 -136.56
C THR A 343 -27.50 42.23 -135.96
N PRO A 344 -28.66 42.45 -136.61
CA PRO A 344 -29.67 43.43 -136.15
C PRO A 344 -30.19 43.21 -134.73
N GLN A 345 -30.27 41.95 -134.28
CA GLN A 345 -30.63 41.60 -132.90
C GLN A 345 -29.53 41.99 -131.91
N ILE A 346 -28.26 41.73 -132.25
CA ILE A 346 -27.09 42.15 -131.47
C ILE A 346 -26.99 43.69 -131.45
N LYS A 347 -27.27 44.38 -132.56
CA LYS A 347 -27.26 45.85 -132.61
C LYS A 347 -28.35 46.46 -131.72
N ARG A 348 -29.54 45.87 -131.64
CA ARG A 348 -30.60 46.28 -130.69
C ARG A 348 -30.22 45.98 -129.24
N LYS A 349 -29.63 44.82 -128.96
CA LYS A 349 -29.29 44.39 -127.58
C LYS A 349 -28.01 45.05 -127.05
N PHE A 350 -27.00 45.26 -127.88
CA PHE A 350 -25.86 46.15 -127.61
C PHE A 350 -26.36 47.57 -127.36
N ASN A 351 -27.24 48.13 -128.21
CA ASN A 351 -27.82 49.45 -127.93
C ASN A 351 -28.74 49.48 -126.68
N SER A 352 -29.25 48.33 -126.21
CA SER A 352 -30.03 48.20 -124.96
C SER A 352 -29.12 48.16 -123.72
N LEU A 353 -28.01 47.42 -123.79
CA LEU A 353 -26.93 47.45 -122.79
C LEU A 353 -26.24 48.81 -122.75
N VAL A 354 -26.03 49.44 -123.91
CA VAL A 354 -25.53 50.80 -124.06
C VAL A 354 -26.58 51.86 -123.68
N LYS A 355 -27.87 51.53 -123.55
CA LYS A 355 -28.89 52.41 -122.96
C LYS A 355 -28.97 52.32 -121.43
N LYS A 356 -28.51 51.20 -120.85
CA LYS A 356 -28.23 51.07 -119.39
C LYS A 356 -26.85 51.61 -119.02
N LEU A 357 -26.01 51.93 -120.01
CA LEU A 357 -24.84 52.80 -119.90
C LEU A 357 -25.34 54.24 -120.14
N ASN A 358 -25.15 55.17 -119.21
CA ASN A 358 -25.67 56.53 -119.31
C ASN A 358 -25.28 57.21 -120.66
N TYR A 359 -26.25 57.35 -121.56
CA TYR A 359 -26.13 58.17 -122.77
C TYR A 359 -26.29 59.65 -122.37
N GLU A 360 -25.18 60.31 -122.02
CA GLU A 360 -25.10 61.78 -122.09
C GLU A 360 -24.46 62.20 -123.44
N ASP A 361 -24.80 63.41 -123.90
CA ASP A 361 -24.65 63.98 -125.26
C ASP A 361 -23.20 64.17 -125.79
N GLY A 362 -22.28 63.23 -125.54
CA GLY A 362 -20.87 63.33 -125.92
C GLY A 362 -20.33 62.24 -126.86
N ARG A 363 -21.12 61.20 -127.21
CA ARG A 363 -20.64 60.03 -128.00
C ARG A 363 -19.35 59.36 -127.46
N THR A 364 -19.06 59.50 -126.16
CA THR A 364 -17.94 58.83 -125.48
C THR A 364 -18.45 57.74 -124.54
N LEU A 365 -18.22 56.48 -124.89
CA LEU A 365 -18.49 55.33 -124.02
C LEU A 365 -17.56 55.37 -122.80
N ARG A 366 -18.12 55.48 -121.59
CA ARG A 366 -17.41 55.23 -120.33
C ARG A 366 -18.04 54.01 -119.66
N LEU A 367 -17.23 53.00 -119.37
CA LEU A 367 -17.65 51.91 -118.49
C LEU A 367 -17.85 52.48 -117.09
N GLU A 368 -19.00 52.21 -116.45
CA GLU A 368 -19.13 52.42 -115.00
C GLU A 368 -18.26 51.38 -114.31
N GLY A 369 -17.03 51.79 -113.98
CA GLY A 369 -16.02 50.92 -113.39
C GLY A 369 -14.95 50.44 -114.38
N THR A 370 -14.00 49.68 -113.86
CA THR A 370 -12.95 49.08 -114.68
C THR A 370 -13.49 47.94 -115.55
N LEU A 371 -12.84 47.63 -116.68
CA LEU A 371 -13.15 46.43 -117.48
C LEU A 371 -13.18 45.16 -116.61
N GLN A 372 -12.32 45.11 -115.58
CA GLN A 372 -12.26 44.04 -114.59
C GLN A 372 -13.53 43.94 -113.75
N GLU A 373 -14.09 45.05 -113.27
CA GLU A 373 -15.36 45.06 -112.52
C GLU A 373 -16.53 44.58 -113.38
N PHE A 374 -16.61 45.04 -114.63
CA PHE A 374 -17.64 44.57 -115.57
C PHE A 374 -17.50 43.07 -115.85
N TRP A 375 -16.28 42.59 -116.07
CA TRP A 375 -15.99 41.17 -116.32
C TRP A 375 -16.33 40.30 -115.11
N THR A 376 -16.04 40.78 -113.90
CA THR A 376 -16.32 40.07 -112.65
C THR A 376 -17.83 39.93 -112.45
N LYS A 377 -18.62 40.99 -112.68
CA LYS A 377 -20.09 40.93 -112.61
C LYS A 377 -20.69 39.85 -113.52
N LEU A 378 -20.24 39.75 -114.76
CA LEU A 378 -20.72 38.72 -115.69
C LEU A 378 -20.31 37.29 -115.29
N GLN A 379 -19.19 37.13 -114.57
CA GLN A 379 -18.77 35.84 -114.02
C GLN A 379 -19.55 35.50 -112.73
N ASP A 380 -19.92 36.49 -111.93
CA ASP A 380 -20.69 36.29 -110.70
C ASP A 380 -22.12 35.83 -111.00
N GLU A 381 -22.74 36.35 -112.06
CA GLU A 381 -24.07 35.88 -112.53
C GLU A 381 -24.02 34.40 -112.97
N GLU A 382 -22.97 34.01 -113.71
CA GLU A 382 -22.74 32.60 -114.11
C GLU A 382 -22.54 31.70 -112.88
N ARG A 383 -21.68 32.11 -111.93
CA ARG A 383 -21.45 31.37 -110.69
C ARG A 383 -22.72 31.22 -109.86
N SER A 384 -23.49 32.30 -109.73
CA SER A 384 -24.76 32.29 -109.00
C SER A 384 -25.77 31.32 -109.61
N LEU A 385 -25.87 31.26 -110.94
CA LEU A 385 -26.74 30.29 -111.62
C LEU A 385 -26.28 28.85 -111.35
N ILE A 386 -24.97 28.57 -111.43
CA ILE A 386 -24.42 27.23 -111.14
C ILE A 386 -24.74 26.83 -109.70
N GLU A 387 -24.61 27.75 -108.74
CA GLU A 387 -24.96 27.50 -107.35
C GLU A 387 -26.46 27.19 -107.18
N LEU A 388 -27.34 28.00 -107.78
CA LEU A 388 -28.79 27.80 -107.74
C LEU A 388 -29.22 26.45 -108.34
N VAL A 389 -28.63 26.05 -109.46
CA VAL A 389 -28.88 24.73 -110.08
C VAL A 389 -28.33 23.60 -109.21
N SER A 390 -27.13 23.76 -108.65
CA SER A 390 -26.49 22.70 -107.82
C SER A 390 -27.22 22.43 -106.51
N GLN A 391 -28.03 23.39 -106.03
CA GLN A 391 -28.80 23.30 -104.80
C GLN A 391 -30.30 23.20 -105.06
N SER A 392 -30.73 22.89 -106.30
CA SER A 392 -32.14 22.92 -106.68
C SER A 392 -33.00 21.98 -105.82
N ASP A 393 -32.51 20.78 -105.50
CA ASP A 393 -33.18 19.81 -104.61
C ASP A 393 -33.55 20.40 -103.23
N ILE A 394 -32.74 21.33 -102.71
CA ILE A 394 -32.96 21.98 -101.42
C ILE A 394 -33.85 23.22 -101.56
N LEU A 395 -33.60 24.02 -102.61
CA LEU A 395 -34.27 25.29 -102.83
C LEU A 395 -35.71 25.12 -103.35
N GLU A 396 -35.96 24.10 -104.15
CA GLU A 396 -37.29 23.71 -104.62
C GLU A 396 -38.21 23.38 -103.44
N VAL A 397 -37.69 22.59 -102.48
CA VAL A 397 -38.41 22.20 -101.26
C VAL A 397 -38.63 23.39 -100.32
N GLN A 398 -37.67 24.31 -100.21
CA GLN A 398 -37.81 25.52 -99.38
C GLN A 398 -38.81 26.51 -99.95
N SER A 399 -38.87 26.66 -101.28
CA SER A 399 -39.77 27.60 -101.94
C SER A 399 -41.24 27.17 -101.87
N GLY A 400 -41.50 25.86 -101.73
CA GLY A 400 -42.85 25.29 -101.65
C GLY A 400 -43.63 25.31 -102.97
N ASP A 401 -43.06 25.84 -104.05
CA ASP A 401 -43.63 25.89 -105.40
C ASP A 401 -42.55 25.63 -106.46
N VAL A 402 -42.50 24.37 -106.90
CA VAL A 402 -41.50 23.85 -107.83
C VAL A 402 -41.62 24.53 -109.22
N GLU A 403 -42.83 24.79 -109.70
CA GLU A 403 -43.03 25.36 -111.04
C GLU A 403 -42.57 26.82 -111.08
N ALA A 404 -42.86 27.60 -110.03
CA ALA A 404 -42.40 28.98 -109.90
C ALA A 404 -40.87 29.08 -109.81
N PHE A 405 -40.22 28.16 -109.09
CA PHE A 405 -38.76 28.10 -108.99
C PHE A 405 -38.10 27.91 -110.36
N TRP A 406 -38.50 26.88 -111.12
CA TRP A 406 -37.93 26.59 -112.44
C TRP A 406 -38.23 27.69 -113.48
N ARG A 407 -39.38 28.35 -113.37
CA ARG A 407 -39.72 29.48 -114.23
C ARG A 407 -38.82 30.70 -113.98
N ASN A 408 -38.56 31.05 -112.72
CA ASN A 408 -37.60 32.11 -112.40
C ASN A 408 -36.18 31.74 -112.81
N LEU A 409 -35.79 30.47 -112.68
CA LEU A 409 -34.50 29.98 -113.12
C LEU A 409 -34.31 30.12 -114.64
N THR A 410 -35.39 30.00 -115.42
CA THR A 410 -35.38 30.17 -116.87
C THR A 410 -34.96 31.60 -117.26
N ASP A 411 -35.44 32.63 -116.56
CA ASP A 411 -35.03 34.01 -116.81
C ASP A 411 -33.55 34.24 -116.46
N VAL A 412 -33.05 33.61 -115.39
CA VAL A 412 -31.62 33.66 -115.01
C VAL A 412 -30.74 32.93 -116.04
N PHE A 413 -31.21 31.81 -116.60
CA PHE A 413 -30.52 31.12 -117.69
C PHE A 413 -30.40 32.01 -118.94
N ASP A 414 -31.47 32.74 -119.29
CA ASP A 414 -31.44 33.69 -120.40
C ASP A 414 -30.46 34.85 -120.14
N ASP A 415 -30.40 35.38 -118.91
CA ASP A 415 -29.46 36.43 -118.54
C ASP A 415 -27.99 35.94 -118.57
N VAL A 416 -27.69 34.74 -118.07
CA VAL A 416 -26.33 34.16 -118.14
C VAL A 416 -25.95 33.85 -119.59
N TYR A 417 -26.88 33.34 -120.40
CA TYR A 417 -26.65 33.13 -121.83
C TYR A 417 -26.30 34.44 -122.54
N ILE A 418 -27.02 35.53 -122.23
CA ILE A 418 -26.71 36.88 -122.72
C ILE A 418 -25.34 37.36 -122.22
N GLY A 419 -25.00 37.13 -120.96
CA GLY A 419 -23.70 37.47 -120.38
C GLY A 419 -22.53 36.73 -121.03
N LEU A 420 -22.73 35.45 -121.39
CA LEU A 420 -21.76 34.63 -122.14
C LEU A 420 -21.57 35.15 -123.57
N GLU A 421 -22.66 35.51 -124.27
CA GLU A 421 -22.56 36.14 -125.60
C GLU A 421 -21.85 37.50 -125.53
N ALA A 422 -22.16 38.32 -124.53
CA ALA A 422 -21.51 39.61 -124.30
C ALA A 422 -20.00 39.45 -124.04
N ARG A 423 -19.58 38.49 -123.20
CA ARG A 423 -18.16 38.17 -122.99
C ARG A 423 -17.48 37.66 -124.25
N THR A 424 -18.16 36.83 -125.05
CA THR A 424 -17.61 36.33 -126.31
C THR A 424 -17.37 37.46 -127.30
N ILE A 425 -18.31 38.41 -127.39
CA ILE A 425 -18.14 39.61 -128.22
C ILE A 425 -17.00 40.47 -127.68
N LEU A 426 -16.94 40.73 -126.37
CA LEU A 426 -15.86 41.51 -125.76
C LEU A 426 -14.49 40.86 -125.96
N MET A 427 -14.38 39.54 -125.87
CA MET A 427 -13.13 38.83 -126.17
C MET A 427 -12.75 38.98 -127.64
N ARG A 428 -13.72 38.95 -128.55
CA ARG A 428 -13.48 39.21 -129.96
C ARG A 428 -13.06 40.65 -130.22
N MET A 429 -13.65 41.61 -129.51
CA MET A 429 -13.24 43.02 -129.54
C MET A 429 -11.82 43.19 -128.99
N LEU A 430 -11.51 42.61 -127.82
CA LEU A 430 -10.18 42.65 -127.24
C LEU A 430 -9.15 41.98 -128.15
N GLN A 431 -9.51 40.88 -128.80
CA GLN A 431 -8.67 40.21 -129.78
C GLN A 431 -8.43 41.11 -131.02
N GLU A 432 -9.48 41.68 -131.60
CA GLU A 432 -9.35 42.61 -132.74
C GLU A 432 -8.54 43.85 -132.36
N ILE A 433 -8.80 44.46 -131.20
CA ILE A 433 -8.03 45.58 -130.67
C ILE A 433 -6.56 45.17 -130.49
N PHE A 434 -6.29 44.06 -129.81
CA PHE A 434 -4.93 43.58 -129.54
C PHE A 434 -4.15 43.35 -130.83
N TYR A 435 -4.79 42.84 -131.90
CA TYR A 435 -4.13 42.65 -133.20
C TYR A 435 -4.18 43.89 -134.12
N GLN A 436 -4.99 44.90 -133.83
CA GLN A 436 -5.05 46.18 -134.57
C GLN A 436 -4.13 47.26 -133.99
N THR A 437 -3.86 47.26 -132.68
CA THR A 437 -3.00 48.24 -132.00
C THR A 437 -1.58 47.76 -131.75
N LEU A 438 -1.26 46.48 -131.94
CA LEU A 438 0.12 46.00 -131.97
C LEU A 438 0.69 46.05 -133.39
N ASP A 439 1.19 47.22 -133.78
CA ASP A 439 2.28 47.27 -134.75
C ASP A 439 3.59 47.01 -133.95
N MET A 440 4.47 46.12 -134.44
CA MET A 440 5.65 45.66 -133.69
C MET A 440 6.63 46.78 -133.27
N LYS A 441 6.41 48.00 -133.77
CA LYS A 441 7.18 49.21 -133.44
C LYS A 441 6.73 49.91 -132.15
N ASP A 442 5.51 49.69 -131.67
CA ASP A 442 5.01 50.32 -130.42
C ASP A 442 5.51 49.63 -129.14
N LEU A 443 6.27 48.54 -129.27
CA LEU A 443 6.99 47.86 -128.18
C LEU A 443 8.43 48.39 -127.97
N GLU A 444 8.90 49.31 -128.83
CA GLU A 444 10.22 49.94 -128.69
C GLU A 444 10.12 51.19 -127.80
N SER A 445 10.45 51.00 -126.52
CA SER A 445 10.85 52.01 -125.52
C SER A 445 10.46 53.48 -125.78
N ILE A 446 9.35 53.92 -125.18
CA ILE A 446 9.09 55.35 -125.00
C ILE A 446 10.03 55.86 -123.90
N ALA A 447 11.06 56.61 -124.30
CA ALA A 447 11.99 57.30 -123.43
C ALA A 447 11.25 58.34 -122.57
N LEU A 448 11.30 58.19 -121.25
CA LEU A 448 10.84 59.21 -120.31
C LEU A 448 11.90 60.33 -120.19
N PRO A 449 11.51 61.61 -120.11
CA PRO A 449 12.46 62.70 -119.93
C PRO A 449 13.15 62.59 -118.56
N VAL A 450 14.48 62.65 -118.56
CA VAL A 450 15.32 62.68 -117.36
C VAL A 450 15.02 63.97 -116.59
N ALA A 451 14.50 63.84 -115.37
CA ALA A 451 14.44 64.94 -114.42
C ALA A 451 15.89 65.34 -114.05
N ARG A 452 16.25 66.60 -114.32
CA ARG A 452 17.50 67.20 -113.86
C ARG A 452 17.54 67.11 -112.34
N GLY A 453 18.62 66.55 -111.82
CA GLY A 453 19.00 66.73 -110.43
C GLY A 453 19.40 68.17 -110.22
N ASP A 454 18.88 68.77 -109.15
CA ASP A 454 19.53 69.90 -108.51
C ASP A 454 20.26 69.33 -107.29
N ASP A 455 21.58 69.55 -107.33
CA ASP A 455 22.55 69.33 -106.28
C ASP A 455 22.38 70.34 -105.13
N GLU A 456 22.81 69.92 -103.93
CA GLU A 456 23.37 70.74 -102.83
C GLU A 456 22.47 71.81 -102.13
N ASP A 457 21.89 71.44 -100.98
CA ASP A 457 22.31 71.89 -99.62
C ASP A 457 21.53 71.18 -98.49
#